data_AF-A0A8J5KFM8-F1
#
_entry.id   AF-A0A8J5KFM8-F1
#
_cell.length_a   1.000
_cell.length_b   1.000
_cell.length_c   1.000
_cell.angle_alpha   90.00
_cell.angle_beta   90.00
_cell.angle_gamma   90.00
#
_symmetry.space_group_name_H-M   'P 1'
#
loop_
_entity.id
_entity.type
_entity.pdbx_description
1 polymer ?
#
loop_
_entity_poly.entity_id
_entity_poly.type
_entity_poly.pdbx_seq_one_letter_code
_entity_poly.pdbx_strand_id
1 'polypeptide(L)'
;MSDPEALKKGALVSAAYDTFLQVGLRILSFILNAFIVRHVSREVFAVMTVRLHLLYATGLLLSREAFRRAALSSKASVEIHKLINLVWIGLLVSGPVCVLGWYIWQYVMKRPPDAVTTDYDAGVIFMVMSIVVEVAAEVPFVLAELQLWNKTKVVIEGLMQVLRSILLATFVYIWPMHGVLMYGISHIVGSLIYCVSYYGLFIQIFHKKEEVVKLPVKGIRQLFPRWKPGRLLPEVDSELGTISWSFFKQGWLKEALTEGEFYLMNFFSLISLAQQGEYQVVNNLGSLAARLVFRSIETAAYKYFAQMVYRGKPINEEDQERIAEVVRFLTSLIRTLLLISIFILTFGWSYSSLLLELYGGRQLSEGGGTLLMRAQCFYVIFLAMNGITEAYTFAAMDDIQLSRYNHFLVLFSAAYIGTAVIFTQIFGPLGFVLANCINMGLRITYSCWFIHKQYQGSEYQPLSSVYITPRIIMLFSFALVFTTISE
;
A
#
# COMPACT_ATOMS: atom_id res chain seq x y z
N MET A 1 37.27 14.60 -4.84
CA MET A 1 35.90 14.93 -5.31
C MET A 1 35.61 14.02 -6.48
N SER A 2 34.60 13.17 -6.38
CA SER A 2 34.22 12.25 -7.46
C SER A 2 33.68 13.05 -8.66
N ASP A 3 34.06 12.62 -9.87
CA ASP A 3 33.65 13.20 -11.16
C ASP A 3 32.11 13.22 -11.29
N PRO A 4 31.48 14.38 -11.58
CA PRO A 4 30.02 14.51 -11.75
C PRO A 4 29.42 13.53 -12.76
N GLU A 5 30.12 13.19 -13.83
CA GLU A 5 29.61 12.21 -14.82
C GLU A 5 29.68 10.77 -14.28
N ALA A 6 30.73 10.43 -13.54
CA ALA A 6 30.84 9.14 -12.86
C ALA A 6 29.77 8.99 -11.75
N LEU A 7 29.45 10.07 -11.03
CA LEU A 7 28.35 10.14 -10.05
C LEU A 7 26.99 9.96 -10.72
N LYS A 8 26.74 10.63 -11.84
CA LYS A 8 25.48 10.49 -12.60
C LYS A 8 25.31 9.08 -13.17
N LYS A 9 26.38 8.51 -13.74
CA LYS A 9 26.39 7.12 -14.25
C LYS A 9 26.21 6.11 -13.12
N GLY A 10 26.86 6.32 -11.97
CA GLY A 10 26.69 5.51 -10.76
C GLY A 10 25.28 5.58 -10.17
N ALA A 11 24.66 6.77 -10.18
CA ALA A 11 23.28 6.97 -9.73
C ALA A 11 22.26 6.30 -10.66
N LEU A 12 22.44 6.41 -11.97
CA LEU A 12 21.59 5.75 -12.98
C LEU A 12 21.70 4.22 -12.91
N VAL A 13 22.92 3.70 -12.77
CA VAL A 13 23.16 2.25 -12.60
C VAL A 13 22.54 1.76 -11.29
N SER A 14 22.69 2.51 -10.19
CA SER A 14 22.04 2.19 -8.91
C SER A 14 20.52 2.15 -9.03
N ALA A 15 19.92 3.19 -9.63
CA ALA A 15 18.47 3.26 -9.82
C ALA A 15 17.93 2.13 -10.70
N ALA A 16 18.69 1.73 -11.73
CA ALA A 16 18.37 0.58 -12.57
C ALA A 16 18.41 -0.72 -11.75
N TYR A 17 19.49 -0.98 -11.01
CA TYR A 17 19.59 -2.16 -10.14
C TYR A 17 18.47 -2.23 -9.10
N ASP A 18 18.14 -1.11 -8.46
CA ASP A 18 17.05 -1.04 -7.49
C ASP A 18 15.70 -1.37 -8.14
N THR A 19 15.48 -0.87 -9.35
CA THR A 19 14.26 -1.15 -10.13
C THR A 19 14.18 -2.63 -10.51
N PHE A 20 15.26 -3.21 -11.05
CA PHE A 20 15.30 -4.63 -11.42
C PHE A 20 15.09 -5.54 -10.21
N LEU A 21 15.75 -5.24 -9.09
CA LEU A 21 15.60 -6.00 -7.85
C LEU A 21 14.17 -5.93 -7.33
N GLN A 22 13.55 -4.74 -7.30
CA GLN A 22 12.15 -4.61 -6.89
C GLN A 22 11.18 -5.37 -7.79
N VAL A 23 11.39 -5.34 -9.11
CA VAL A 23 10.57 -6.10 -10.06
C VAL A 23 10.74 -7.60 -9.84
N GLY A 24 11.98 -8.09 -9.70
CA GLY A 24 12.27 -9.49 -9.43
C GLY A 24 11.63 -9.99 -8.14
N LEU A 25 11.72 -9.21 -7.06
CA LEU A 25 11.08 -9.51 -5.78
C LEU A 25 9.55 -9.59 -5.89
N ARG A 26 8.92 -8.72 -6.70
CA ARG A 26 7.47 -8.74 -6.94
C ARG A 26 7.04 -9.97 -7.74
N ILE A 27 7.81 -10.36 -8.77
CA ILE A 27 7.56 -11.58 -9.55
C ILE A 27 7.68 -12.81 -8.65
N LEU A 28 8.73 -12.89 -7.85
CA LEU A 28 8.92 -14.00 -6.92
C LEU A 28 7.77 -14.09 -5.90
N SER A 29 7.36 -12.97 -5.32
CA SER A 29 6.20 -12.91 -4.42
C SER A 29 4.91 -13.34 -5.11
N PHE A 30 4.68 -12.93 -6.36
CA PHE A 30 3.51 -13.34 -7.14
C PHE A 30 3.46 -14.86 -7.36
N ILE A 31 4.60 -15.47 -7.73
CA ILE A 31 4.71 -16.93 -7.93
C ILE A 31 4.51 -17.69 -6.63
N LEU A 32 5.13 -17.23 -5.53
CA LEU A 32 4.99 -17.88 -4.22
C LEU A 32 3.56 -17.77 -3.69
N ASN A 33 2.88 -16.64 -3.90
CA ASN A 33 1.46 -16.51 -3.55
C ASN A 33 0.58 -17.46 -4.39
N ALA A 34 0.85 -17.61 -5.69
CA ALA A 34 0.14 -18.59 -6.53
C ALA A 34 0.32 -20.01 -5.99
N PHE A 35 1.54 -20.35 -5.58
CA PHE A 35 1.85 -21.63 -4.96
C PHE A 35 1.07 -21.83 -3.66
N ILE A 36 1.06 -20.85 -2.77
CA ILE A 36 0.33 -20.92 -1.49
C ILE A 36 -1.17 -21.12 -1.71
N VAL A 37 -1.77 -20.36 -2.64
CA VAL A 37 -3.21 -20.45 -2.96
C VAL A 37 -3.60 -21.85 -3.44
N ARG A 38 -2.70 -22.57 -4.13
CA ARG A 38 -2.97 -23.94 -4.60
C ARG A 38 -2.89 -25.01 -3.51
N HIS A 39 -2.16 -24.75 -2.43
CA HIS A 39 -1.89 -25.74 -1.39
C HIS A 39 -2.66 -25.50 -0.10
N VAL A 40 -3.36 -24.37 0.00
CA VAL A 40 -4.09 -23.94 1.21
C VAL A 40 -5.54 -23.70 0.88
N SER A 41 -6.46 -24.06 1.79
CA SER A 41 -7.87 -23.75 1.62
C SER A 41 -8.12 -22.23 1.65
N ARG A 42 -9.21 -21.80 1.02
CA ARG A 42 -9.60 -20.39 0.93
C ARG A 42 -9.76 -19.75 2.31
N GLU A 43 -10.25 -20.50 3.29
CA GLU A 43 -10.44 -20.05 4.66
C GLU A 43 -9.11 -19.82 5.38
N VAL A 44 -8.17 -20.76 5.29
CA VAL A 44 -6.84 -20.61 5.91
C VAL A 44 -6.08 -19.46 5.24
N PHE A 45 -6.20 -19.33 3.91
CA PHE A 45 -5.63 -18.21 3.18
C PHE A 45 -6.19 -16.86 3.67
N ALA A 46 -7.50 -16.76 3.90
CA ALA A 46 -8.13 -15.56 4.45
C ALA A 46 -7.61 -15.23 5.86
N VAL A 47 -7.50 -16.24 6.73
CA VAL A 47 -6.99 -16.04 8.09
C VAL A 47 -5.56 -15.51 8.06
N MET A 48 -4.69 -16.06 7.20
CA MET A 48 -3.32 -15.59 7.07
C MET A 48 -3.23 -14.17 6.47
N THR A 49 -3.85 -13.96 5.31
CA THR A 49 -3.59 -12.78 4.46
C THR A 49 -4.53 -11.62 4.66
N VAL A 50 -5.71 -11.85 5.25
CA VAL A 50 -6.69 -10.79 5.58
C VAL A 50 -6.66 -10.52 7.09
N ARG A 51 -6.79 -11.55 7.93
CA ARG A 51 -6.90 -11.35 9.39
C ARG A 51 -5.56 -11.06 10.06
N LEU A 52 -4.62 -12.00 9.98
CA LEU A 52 -3.33 -11.88 10.67
C LEU A 52 -2.46 -10.79 10.05
N HIS A 53 -2.54 -10.61 8.73
CA HIS A 53 -1.86 -9.50 8.07
C HIS A 53 -2.37 -8.13 8.55
N LEU A 54 -3.69 -7.97 8.73
CA LEU A 54 -4.28 -6.73 9.25
C LEU A 54 -3.78 -6.42 10.66
N LEU A 55 -3.72 -7.41 11.55
CA LEU A 55 -3.13 -7.24 12.89
C LEU A 55 -1.68 -6.72 12.80
N TYR A 56 -0.88 -7.32 11.93
CA TYR A 56 0.51 -6.96 11.73
C TYR A 56 0.68 -5.56 11.14
N ALA A 57 -0.05 -5.23 10.07
CA ALA A 57 0.00 -3.94 9.42
C ALA A 57 -0.42 -2.82 10.38
N THR A 58 -1.58 -2.98 11.04
CA THR A 58 -2.09 -2.01 12.01
C THR A 58 -1.15 -1.86 13.19
N GLY A 59 -0.65 -2.96 13.76
CA GLY A 59 0.24 -2.89 14.92
C GLY A 59 1.56 -2.19 14.60
N LEU A 60 2.15 -2.42 13.42
CA LEU A 60 3.33 -1.69 12.99
C LEU A 60 3.05 -0.22 12.72
N LEU A 61 1.94 0.11 12.05
CA LEU A 61 1.57 1.50 11.79
C LEU A 61 1.47 2.29 13.10
N LEU A 62 0.71 1.78 14.07
CA LEU A 62 0.49 2.45 15.36
C LEU A 62 1.77 2.53 16.19
N SER A 63 2.66 1.56 16.07
CA SER A 63 3.87 1.49 16.89
C SER A 63 5.04 2.32 16.33
N ARG A 64 5.15 2.50 15.01
CA ARG A 64 6.39 3.06 14.42
C ARG A 64 6.20 4.22 13.45
N GLU A 65 5.12 4.27 12.66
CA GLU A 65 5.06 5.14 11.48
C GLU A 65 5.14 6.63 11.86
N ALA A 66 4.41 7.01 12.91
CA ALA A 66 4.39 8.39 13.41
C ALA A 66 5.76 8.85 13.94
N PHE A 67 6.46 7.99 14.68
CA PHE A 67 7.76 8.27 15.27
C PHE A 67 8.86 8.31 14.21
N ARG A 68 8.84 7.34 13.28
CA ARG A 68 9.74 7.28 12.14
C ARG A 68 9.64 8.53 11.28
N ARG A 69 8.43 8.94 10.88
CA ARG A 69 8.23 10.13 10.05
C ARG A 69 8.68 11.41 10.75
N ALA A 70 8.39 11.54 12.05
CA ALA A 70 8.88 12.66 12.84
C ALA A 70 10.41 12.70 12.92
N ALA A 71 11.05 11.55 13.18
CA ALA A 71 12.51 11.45 13.23
C ALA A 71 13.17 11.79 11.89
N LEU A 72 12.60 11.35 10.76
CA LEU A 72 13.10 11.69 9.42
C LEU A 72 12.89 13.17 9.05
N SER A 73 11.93 13.84 9.67
CA SER A 73 11.72 15.29 9.51
C SER A 73 12.60 16.14 10.44
N SER A 74 13.51 15.53 11.21
CA SER A 74 14.34 16.25 12.17
C SER A 74 15.32 17.21 11.50
N LYS A 75 15.52 18.35 12.14
CA LYS A 75 16.51 19.36 11.73
C LYS A 75 17.89 18.94 12.22
N ALA A 76 18.94 19.37 11.52
CA ALA A 76 20.34 19.10 11.92
C ALA A 76 20.72 19.64 13.31
N SER A 77 19.94 20.59 13.85
CA SER A 77 20.11 21.15 15.20
C SER A 77 19.63 20.21 16.31
N VAL A 78 18.84 19.18 16.00
CA VAL A 78 18.32 18.25 17.01
C VAL A 78 19.44 17.31 17.46
N GLU A 79 19.64 17.22 18.78
CA GLU A 79 20.56 16.27 19.36
C GLU A 79 20.14 14.82 19.07
N ILE A 80 21.08 14.02 18.55
CA ILE A 80 20.83 12.63 18.15
C ILE A 80 20.19 11.77 19.26
N HIS A 81 20.57 11.99 20.53
CA HIS A 81 20.03 11.23 21.65
C HIS A 81 18.53 11.51 21.88
N LYS A 82 18.05 12.73 21.64
CA LYS A 82 16.62 13.07 21.74
C LYS A 82 15.82 12.44 20.60
N LEU A 83 16.42 12.34 19.42
CA LEU A 83 15.84 11.61 18.28
C LEU A 83 15.76 10.10 18.56
N ILE A 84 16.81 9.50 19.11
CA ILE A 84 16.82 8.09 19.49
C ILE A 84 15.76 7.82 20.57
N ASN A 85 15.68 8.67 21.58
CA ASN A 85 14.65 8.60 22.61
C ASN A 85 13.22 8.63 22.04
N LEU A 86 12.96 9.48 21.03
CA LEU A 86 11.67 9.53 20.33
C LEU A 86 11.33 8.19 19.65
N VAL A 87 12.28 7.61 18.92
CA VAL A 87 12.05 6.34 18.22
C VAL A 87 11.83 5.19 19.22
N TRP A 88 12.52 5.22 20.37
CA TRP A 88 12.30 4.26 21.46
C TRP A 88 10.91 4.36 22.10
N ILE A 89 10.27 5.54 22.09
CA ILE A 89 8.87 5.64 22.51
C ILE A 89 7.99 4.76 21.62
N GLY A 90 8.28 4.64 20.33
CA GLY A 90 7.57 3.72 19.45
C GLY A 90 7.63 2.26 19.92
N LEU A 91 8.79 1.81 20.40
CA LEU A 91 8.91 0.48 21.00
C LEU A 91 8.10 0.36 22.30
N LEU A 92 8.09 1.39 23.15
CA LEU A 92 7.25 1.39 24.36
C LEU A 92 5.76 1.34 24.03
N VAL A 93 5.33 2.04 22.97
CA VAL A 93 3.96 2.02 22.45
C VAL A 93 3.60 0.65 21.86
N SER A 94 4.57 -0.07 21.28
CA SER A 94 4.33 -1.39 20.70
C SER A 94 3.80 -2.41 21.70
N GLY A 95 4.18 -2.33 22.98
CA GLY A 95 3.69 -3.22 24.04
C GLY A 95 2.16 -3.13 24.21
N PRO A 96 1.62 -1.97 24.62
CA PRO A 96 0.18 -1.75 24.71
C PRO A 96 -0.57 -2.05 23.41
N VAL A 97 -0.02 -1.64 22.25
CA VAL A 97 -0.63 -1.92 20.94
C VAL A 97 -0.74 -3.42 20.68
N CYS A 98 0.31 -4.19 20.96
CA CYS A 98 0.33 -5.64 20.77
C CYS A 98 -0.60 -6.36 21.76
N VAL A 99 -0.68 -5.91 23.01
CA VAL A 99 -1.62 -6.47 24.01
C VAL A 99 -3.07 -6.22 23.59
N LEU A 100 -3.39 -4.99 23.17
CA LEU A 100 -4.72 -4.64 22.66
C LEU A 100 -5.05 -5.42 21.38
N GLY A 101 -4.11 -5.48 20.44
CA GLY A 101 -4.26 -6.22 19.19
C GLY A 101 -4.50 -7.72 19.42
N TRP A 102 -3.70 -8.33 20.30
CA TRP A 102 -3.91 -9.72 20.74
C TRP A 102 -5.31 -9.90 21.34
N TYR A 103 -5.72 -9.04 22.29
CA TYR A 103 -7.02 -9.15 22.93
C TYR A 103 -8.18 -9.04 21.92
N ILE A 104 -8.11 -8.08 21.00
CA ILE A 104 -9.14 -7.86 19.99
C ILE A 104 -9.25 -9.05 19.03
N TRP A 105 -8.12 -9.58 18.54
CA TRP A 105 -8.11 -10.69 17.58
C TRP A 105 -8.47 -12.04 18.21
N GLN A 106 -8.32 -12.18 19.53
CA GLN A 106 -8.66 -13.40 20.27
C GLN A 106 -10.12 -13.41 20.75
N TYR A 107 -10.60 -12.29 21.29
CA TYR A 107 -11.83 -12.27 22.07
C TYR A 107 -12.93 -11.37 21.51
N VAL A 108 -12.60 -10.36 20.70
CA VAL A 108 -13.59 -9.42 20.16
C VAL A 108 -14.04 -9.85 18.76
N MET A 109 -13.10 -10.24 17.90
CA MET A 109 -13.44 -10.74 16.57
C MET A 109 -14.04 -12.14 16.63
N LYS A 110 -14.94 -12.45 15.68
CA LYS A 110 -15.50 -13.80 15.54
C LYS A 110 -14.38 -14.81 15.25
N ARG A 111 -14.17 -15.74 16.19
CA ARG A 111 -13.14 -16.78 16.07
C ARG A 111 -13.37 -17.63 14.81
N PRO A 112 -12.33 -17.91 14.01
CA PRO A 112 -12.44 -18.88 12.94
C PRO A 112 -12.77 -20.27 13.50
N PRO A 113 -13.46 -21.14 12.74
CA PRO A 113 -13.76 -22.51 13.20
C PRO A 113 -12.49 -23.33 13.45
N ASP A 114 -12.41 -24.00 14.59
CA ASP A 114 -11.25 -24.81 15.00
C ASP A 114 -10.95 -25.97 14.01
N ALA A 115 -11.99 -26.45 13.30
CA ALA A 115 -11.85 -27.45 12.24
C ALA A 115 -10.96 -26.98 11.06
N VAL A 116 -10.76 -25.67 10.92
CA VAL A 116 -9.99 -25.03 9.85
C VAL A 116 -8.71 -24.40 10.38
N THR A 117 -8.70 -23.95 11.64
CA THR A 117 -7.55 -23.27 12.26
C THR A 117 -7.22 -23.82 13.65
N THR A 118 -6.56 -24.97 13.69
CA THR A 118 -6.16 -25.62 14.95
C THR A 118 -5.24 -24.76 15.81
N ASP A 119 -4.41 -23.93 15.20
CA ASP A 119 -3.34 -23.18 15.88
C ASP A 119 -3.51 -21.66 15.78
N TYR A 120 -4.76 -21.19 15.70
CA TYR A 120 -5.04 -19.76 15.58
C TYR A 120 -4.40 -18.95 16.73
N ASP A 121 -4.51 -19.44 17.96
CA ASP A 121 -4.05 -18.69 19.13
C ASP A 121 -2.54 -18.47 19.11
N ALA A 122 -1.79 -19.52 18.78
CA ALA A 122 -0.35 -19.46 18.60
C ALA A 122 0.03 -18.55 17.43
N GLY A 123 -0.70 -18.62 16.31
CA GLY A 123 -0.54 -17.73 15.17
C GLY A 123 -0.62 -16.25 15.57
N VAL A 124 -1.66 -15.85 16.31
CA VAL A 124 -1.83 -14.46 16.80
C VAL A 124 -0.65 -14.04 17.67
N ILE A 125 -0.20 -14.90 18.59
CA ILE A 125 0.95 -14.63 19.47
C ILE A 125 2.23 -14.39 18.65
N PHE A 126 2.54 -15.26 17.69
CA PHE A 126 3.70 -15.08 16.83
C PHE A 126 3.61 -13.78 16.00
N MET A 127 2.42 -13.42 15.53
CA MET A 127 2.22 -12.16 14.83
C MET A 127 2.52 -10.95 15.72
N VAL A 128 1.97 -10.87 16.93
CA VAL A 128 2.26 -9.72 17.82
C VAL A 128 3.73 -9.67 18.26
N MET A 129 4.36 -10.83 18.49
CA MET A 129 5.79 -10.91 18.75
C MET A 129 6.62 -10.39 17.57
N SER A 130 6.21 -10.70 16.34
CA SER A 130 6.90 -10.23 15.13
C SER A 130 6.89 -8.70 14.99
N ILE A 131 5.81 -8.05 15.46
CA ILE A 131 5.66 -6.59 15.48
C ILE A 131 6.68 -5.98 16.44
N VAL A 132 6.75 -6.48 17.68
CA VAL A 132 7.70 -5.97 18.70
C VAL A 132 9.16 -6.11 18.22
N VAL A 133 9.52 -7.26 17.65
CA VAL A 133 10.87 -7.51 17.13
C VAL A 133 11.22 -6.56 15.99
N GLU A 134 10.28 -6.30 15.07
CA GLU A 134 10.51 -5.40 13.95
C GLU A 134 10.59 -3.93 14.41
N VAL A 135 9.76 -3.52 15.37
CA VAL A 135 9.82 -2.17 15.97
C VAL A 135 11.13 -1.95 16.73
N ALA A 136 11.73 -3.00 17.32
CA ALA A 136 13.02 -2.90 17.98
C ALA A 136 14.16 -2.49 17.01
N ALA A 137 14.02 -2.79 15.72
CA ALA A 137 14.98 -2.43 14.69
C ALA A 137 14.80 -1.00 14.14
N GLU A 138 13.83 -0.23 14.64
CA GLU A 138 13.53 1.11 14.10
C GLU A 138 14.67 2.11 14.30
N VAL A 139 15.41 2.03 15.40
CA VAL A 139 16.52 2.96 15.65
C VAL A 139 17.61 2.82 14.59
N PRO A 140 18.23 1.64 14.37
CA PRO A 140 19.21 1.50 13.31
C PRO A 140 18.62 1.75 11.92
N PHE A 141 17.35 1.42 11.68
CA PHE A 141 16.66 1.74 10.43
C PHE A 141 16.63 3.25 10.16
N VAL A 142 16.12 4.04 11.11
CA VAL A 142 16.00 5.51 10.96
C VAL A 142 17.38 6.14 10.77
N LEU A 143 18.40 5.67 11.50
CA LEU A 143 19.76 6.17 11.34
C LEU A 143 20.34 5.86 9.96
N ALA A 144 20.07 4.67 9.41
CA ALA A 144 20.48 4.29 8.05
C ALA A 144 19.77 5.15 6.99
N GLU A 145 18.48 5.43 7.18
CA GLU A 145 17.68 6.24 6.25
C GLU A 145 18.13 7.72 6.25
N LEU A 146 18.47 8.28 7.43
CA LEU A 146 19.06 9.63 7.53
C LEU A 146 20.40 9.75 6.79
N GLN A 147 21.11 8.63 6.57
CA GLN A 147 22.34 8.57 5.79
C GLN A 147 22.11 8.18 4.31
N LEU A 148 20.85 8.07 3.87
CA LEU A 148 20.44 7.73 2.50
C LEU A 148 20.95 6.36 2.03
N TRP A 149 21.02 5.37 2.91
CA TRP A 149 21.44 4.01 2.57
C TRP A 149 20.35 3.18 1.88
N ASN A 150 19.84 3.69 0.76
CA ASN A 150 18.71 3.11 0.02
C ASN A 150 18.99 1.66 -0.42
N LYS A 151 20.22 1.34 -0.84
CA LYS A 151 20.61 -0.02 -1.26
C LYS A 151 20.49 -1.02 -0.11
N THR A 152 21.03 -0.67 1.05
CA THR A 152 21.00 -1.50 2.26
C THR A 152 19.57 -1.80 2.69
N LYS A 153 18.72 -0.79 2.65
CA LYS A 153 17.28 -0.92 2.94
C LYS A 153 16.61 -1.91 1.98
N VAL A 154 16.77 -1.73 0.66
CA VAL A 154 16.16 -2.62 -0.34
C VAL A 154 16.63 -4.07 -0.15
N VAL A 155 17.91 -4.28 0.17
CA VAL A 155 18.46 -5.62 0.42
C VAL A 155 17.87 -6.25 1.67
N ILE A 156 17.84 -5.54 2.81
CA ILE A 156 17.33 -6.10 4.08
C ILE A 156 15.82 -6.35 4.00
N GLU A 157 15.04 -5.37 3.53
CA GLU A 157 13.59 -5.52 3.38
C GLU A 157 13.25 -6.62 2.35
N GLY A 158 14.00 -6.69 1.25
CA GLY A 158 13.88 -7.75 0.24
C GLY A 158 14.18 -9.13 0.82
N LEU A 159 15.28 -9.27 1.57
CA LEU A 159 15.65 -10.53 2.21
C LEU A 159 14.58 -11.01 3.20
N MET A 160 14.07 -10.10 4.03
CA MET A 160 12.98 -10.39 4.97
C MET A 160 11.76 -10.93 4.22
N GLN A 161 11.32 -10.23 3.16
CA GLN A 161 10.11 -10.60 2.44
C GLN A 161 10.26 -11.92 1.67
N VAL A 162 11.41 -12.14 1.03
CA VAL A 162 11.70 -13.39 0.32
C VAL A 162 11.72 -14.55 1.29
N LEU A 163 12.40 -14.41 2.41
CA LEU A 163 12.47 -15.50 3.37
C LEU A 163 11.09 -15.82 3.95
N ARG A 164 10.30 -14.82 4.36
CA ARG A 164 8.92 -15.03 4.83
C ARG A 164 8.11 -15.83 3.82
N SER A 165 8.21 -15.47 2.54
CA SER A 165 7.45 -16.09 1.46
C SER A 165 7.91 -17.52 1.17
N ILE A 166 9.23 -17.77 1.16
CA ILE A 166 9.80 -19.12 0.96
C ILE A 166 9.48 -20.03 2.13
N LEU A 167 9.64 -19.56 3.37
CA LEU A 167 9.32 -20.32 4.57
C LEU A 167 7.83 -20.70 4.58
N LEU A 168 6.96 -19.72 4.32
CA LEU A 168 5.53 -19.97 4.26
C LEU A 168 5.17 -21.00 3.19
N ALA A 169 5.68 -20.85 1.96
CA ALA A 169 5.43 -21.81 0.88
C ALA A 169 5.95 -23.22 1.24
N THR A 170 7.15 -23.31 1.81
CA THR A 170 7.76 -24.59 2.21
C THR A 170 6.93 -25.27 3.30
N PHE A 171 6.54 -24.53 4.34
CA PHE A 171 5.78 -25.08 5.45
C PHE A 171 4.34 -25.45 5.07
N VAL A 172 3.71 -24.65 4.21
CA VAL A 172 2.39 -24.98 3.66
C VAL A 172 2.44 -26.29 2.86
N TYR A 173 3.53 -26.52 2.11
CA TYR A 173 3.70 -27.75 1.36
C TYR A 173 3.91 -28.98 2.27
N ILE A 174 4.67 -28.83 3.35
CA ILE A 174 4.99 -29.94 4.26
C ILE A 174 3.84 -30.22 5.23
N TRP A 175 3.25 -29.18 5.82
CA TRP A 175 2.22 -29.26 6.87
C TRP A 175 1.04 -28.31 6.59
N PRO A 176 0.20 -28.61 5.59
CA PRO A 176 -0.90 -27.73 5.18
C PRO A 176 -1.93 -27.48 6.29
N MET A 177 -2.11 -28.45 7.20
CA MET A 177 -3.04 -28.34 8.35
C MET A 177 -2.65 -27.24 9.35
N HIS A 178 -1.36 -26.90 9.45
CA HIS A 178 -0.84 -25.92 10.40
C HIS A 178 -0.52 -24.56 9.74
N GLY A 179 -1.13 -24.25 8.58
CA GLY A 179 -0.80 -23.08 7.78
C GLY A 179 -0.81 -21.75 8.55
N VAL A 180 -1.77 -21.56 9.46
CA VAL A 180 -1.88 -20.33 10.28
C VAL A 180 -0.69 -20.15 11.24
N LEU A 181 -0.27 -21.22 11.90
CA LEU A 181 0.92 -21.21 12.77
C LEU A 181 2.18 -20.91 11.95
N MET A 182 2.30 -21.58 10.80
CA MET A 182 3.45 -21.45 9.90
C MET A 182 3.56 -20.03 9.31
N TYR A 183 2.43 -19.36 9.10
CA TYR A 183 2.39 -17.94 8.77
C TYR A 183 3.01 -17.08 9.89
N GLY A 184 2.58 -17.28 11.14
CA GLY A 184 3.15 -16.60 12.30
C GLY A 184 4.66 -16.85 12.46
N ILE A 185 5.10 -18.11 12.35
CA ILE A 185 6.52 -18.49 12.43
C ILE A 185 7.34 -17.83 11.32
N SER A 186 6.83 -17.84 10.09
CA SER A 186 7.50 -17.19 8.96
C SER A 186 7.69 -15.69 9.23
N HIS A 187 6.68 -15.02 9.78
CA HIS A 187 6.74 -13.59 10.13
C HIS A 187 7.78 -13.29 11.20
N ILE A 188 7.78 -14.01 12.32
CA ILE A 188 8.75 -13.79 13.40
C ILE A 188 10.19 -14.07 12.94
N VAL A 189 10.42 -15.13 12.15
CA VAL A 189 11.75 -15.42 11.59
C VAL A 189 12.21 -14.29 10.66
N GLY A 190 11.30 -13.81 9.80
CA GLY A 190 11.58 -12.64 8.97
C GLY A 190 11.92 -11.39 9.80
N SER A 191 11.14 -11.07 10.83
CA SER A 191 11.38 -9.92 11.72
C SER A 191 12.71 -10.04 12.47
N LEU A 192 13.08 -11.26 12.89
CA LEU A 192 14.36 -11.52 13.55
C LEU A 192 15.53 -11.26 12.60
N ILE A 193 15.46 -11.74 11.36
CA ILE A 193 16.50 -11.47 10.37
C ILE A 193 16.58 -9.99 10.04
N TYR A 194 15.45 -9.31 9.89
CA TYR A 194 15.41 -7.88 9.69
C TYR A 194 16.15 -7.15 10.83
N CYS A 195 15.81 -7.47 12.08
CA CYS A 195 16.44 -6.88 13.26
C CYS A 195 17.93 -7.19 13.36
N VAL A 196 18.32 -8.46 13.25
CA VAL A 196 19.72 -8.91 13.27
C VAL A 196 20.53 -8.27 12.14
N SER A 197 19.97 -8.12 10.94
CA SER A 197 20.67 -7.50 9.81
C SER A 197 21.01 -6.04 10.12
N TYR A 198 20.06 -5.26 10.62
CA TYR A 198 20.30 -3.86 10.96
C TYR A 198 21.32 -3.70 12.09
N TYR A 199 21.15 -4.42 13.20
CA TYR A 199 22.09 -4.35 14.30
C TYR A 199 23.48 -4.90 13.92
N GLY A 200 23.54 -5.97 13.14
CA GLY A 200 24.77 -6.56 12.62
C GLY A 200 25.57 -5.60 11.74
N LEU A 201 24.90 -4.84 10.87
CA LEU A 201 25.53 -3.79 10.06
C LEU A 201 26.16 -2.70 10.93
N PHE A 202 25.44 -2.17 11.92
CA PHE A 202 25.98 -1.15 12.81
C PHE A 202 27.15 -1.68 13.65
N ILE A 203 27.08 -2.92 14.12
CA ILE A 203 28.20 -3.58 14.82
C ILE A 203 29.42 -3.70 13.91
N GLN A 204 29.24 -4.10 12.66
CA GLN A 204 30.33 -4.24 11.70
C GLN A 204 31.00 -2.88 11.41
N ILE A 205 30.20 -1.82 11.22
CA ILE A 205 30.72 -0.48 10.95
C ILE A 205 31.49 0.07 12.17
N PHE A 206 30.96 -0.11 13.38
CA PHE A 206 31.65 0.31 14.60
C PHE A 206 32.96 -0.48 14.84
N HIS A 207 33.00 -1.77 14.49
CA HIS A 207 34.23 -2.56 14.59
C HIS A 207 35.29 -2.16 13.57
N LYS A 208 34.90 -1.88 12.32
CA LYS A 208 35.85 -1.52 11.25
C LYS A 208 36.46 -0.12 11.41
N LYS A 209 35.97 0.70 12.35
CA LYS A 209 36.36 2.11 12.52
C LYS A 209 36.43 2.85 11.17
N GLU A 210 35.47 2.59 10.28
CA GLU A 210 35.44 3.25 8.98
C GLU A 210 35.25 4.76 9.18
N GLU A 211 36.36 5.51 9.12
CA GLU A 211 36.38 6.99 9.21
C GLU A 211 35.64 7.67 8.04
N VAL A 212 35.27 6.89 7.01
CA VAL A 212 34.67 7.36 5.76
C VAL A 212 33.19 7.75 5.93
N VAL A 213 32.49 7.20 6.92
CA VAL A 213 31.10 7.53 7.21
C VAL A 213 31.03 8.35 8.51
N LYS A 214 30.68 9.64 8.41
CA LYS A 214 30.35 10.48 9.57
C LYS A 214 29.03 10.03 10.19
N LEU A 215 29.05 8.92 10.93
CA LEU A 215 27.89 8.45 11.64
C LEU A 215 27.54 9.40 12.80
N PRO A 216 26.24 9.67 13.03
CA PRO A 216 25.81 10.53 14.13
C PRO A 216 26.00 9.87 15.51
N VAL A 217 26.30 8.57 15.53
CA VAL A 217 26.55 7.75 16.72
C VAL A 217 27.94 7.11 16.65
N LYS A 218 28.64 7.03 17.77
CA LYS A 218 30.02 6.51 17.87
C LYS A 218 30.13 5.10 18.45
N GLY A 219 29.02 4.49 18.85
CA GLY A 219 29.03 3.13 19.38
C GLY A 219 27.65 2.59 19.72
N ILE A 220 27.57 1.26 19.90
CA ILE A 220 26.30 0.52 20.03
C ILE A 220 25.46 0.97 21.23
N ARG A 221 26.09 1.38 22.33
CA ARG A 221 25.38 1.86 23.53
C ARG A 221 24.58 3.14 23.26
N GLN A 222 24.95 3.92 22.25
CA GLN A 222 24.23 5.14 21.88
C GLN A 222 22.96 4.85 21.09
N LEU A 223 22.76 3.62 20.59
CA LEU A 223 21.50 3.20 19.96
C LEU A 223 20.37 2.98 20.98
N PHE A 224 20.69 2.94 22.27
CA PHE A 224 19.73 2.76 23.36
C PHE A 224 19.33 4.11 23.98
N PRO A 225 18.12 4.20 24.56
CA PRO A 225 17.61 5.45 25.06
C PRO A 225 18.33 5.85 26.35
N ARG A 226 18.50 7.16 26.57
CA ARG A 226 19.08 7.71 27.80
C ARG A 226 17.98 8.07 28.77
N TRP A 227 17.91 7.33 29.87
CA TRP A 227 16.95 7.55 30.95
C TRP A 227 17.52 8.50 31.98
N LYS A 228 16.75 9.52 32.35
CA LYS A 228 17.05 10.37 33.52
C LYS A 228 16.41 9.75 34.77
N PRO A 229 17.10 9.70 35.91
CA PRO A 229 16.53 9.19 37.16
C PRO A 229 15.22 9.91 37.49
N GLY A 230 14.17 9.14 37.85
CA GLY A 230 12.88 9.68 38.27
C GLY A 230 11.87 10.00 37.15
N ARG A 231 12.17 9.72 35.86
CA ARG A 231 11.21 9.85 34.76
C ARG A 231 10.84 8.50 34.14
N LEU A 232 9.54 8.30 33.90
CA LEU A 232 8.98 7.12 33.23
C LEU A 232 9.19 7.10 31.71
N LEU A 233 9.47 8.26 31.10
CA LEU A 233 9.70 8.41 29.67
C LEU A 233 11.05 9.06 29.41
N PRO A 234 11.75 8.65 28.33
CA PRO A 234 13.01 9.26 27.94
C PRO A 234 12.78 10.71 27.47
N GLU A 235 13.81 11.54 27.58
CA GLU A 235 13.71 12.96 27.20
C GLU A 235 13.67 13.12 25.69
N VAL A 236 12.62 13.77 25.19
CA VAL A 236 12.36 13.98 23.77
C VAL A 236 12.28 15.47 23.47
N ASP A 237 12.66 15.84 22.25
CA ASP A 237 12.49 17.19 21.74
C ASP A 237 10.99 17.54 21.60
N SER A 238 10.58 18.70 22.12
CA SER A 238 9.17 19.09 22.16
C SER A 238 8.57 19.33 20.78
N GLU A 239 9.36 19.82 19.83
CA GLU A 239 8.91 20.03 18.44
C GLU A 239 8.67 18.66 17.78
N LEU A 240 9.63 17.75 17.90
CA LEU A 240 9.51 16.39 17.36
C LEU A 240 8.36 15.59 17.99
N GLY A 241 8.13 15.72 19.30
CA GLY A 241 6.99 15.09 19.96
C GLY A 241 5.65 15.58 19.41
N THR A 242 5.53 16.89 19.16
CA THR A 242 4.31 17.51 18.61
C THR A 242 4.07 17.07 17.16
N ILE A 243 5.13 17.01 16.35
CA ILE A 243 5.09 16.51 14.98
C ILE A 243 4.68 15.03 14.95
N SER A 244 5.28 14.22 15.83
CA SER A 244 4.97 12.79 15.95
C SER A 244 3.49 12.57 16.32
N TRP A 245 2.96 13.33 17.27
CA TRP A 245 1.54 13.27 17.63
C TRP A 245 0.61 13.63 16.45
N SER A 246 1.00 14.63 15.66
CA SER A 246 0.25 15.01 14.45
C SER A 246 0.25 13.88 13.42
N PHE A 247 1.41 13.25 13.18
CA PHE A 247 1.49 12.09 12.28
C PHE A 247 0.76 10.87 12.81
N PHE A 248 0.71 10.67 14.12
CA PHE A 248 -0.04 9.58 14.74
C PHE A 248 -1.55 9.71 14.47
N LYS A 249 -2.12 10.91 14.64
CA LYS A 249 -3.53 11.18 14.29
C LYS A 249 -3.81 10.98 12.80
N GLN A 250 -2.92 11.47 11.94
CA GLN A 250 -3.04 11.27 10.49
C GLN A 250 -2.92 9.79 10.11
N GLY A 251 -2.13 9.01 10.87
CA GLY A 251 -1.98 7.57 10.69
C GLY A 251 -3.32 6.84 10.80
N TRP A 252 -4.13 7.14 11.80
CA TRP A 252 -5.48 6.56 11.95
C TRP A 252 -6.41 6.88 10.79
N LEU A 253 -6.42 8.14 10.34
CA LEU A 253 -7.21 8.53 9.18
C LEU A 253 -6.76 7.75 7.95
N LYS A 254 -5.45 7.68 7.72
CA LYS A 254 -4.88 6.93 6.60
C LYS A 254 -5.24 5.45 6.66
N GLU A 255 -5.10 4.82 7.83
CA GLU A 255 -5.42 3.41 8.03
C GLU A 255 -6.90 3.12 7.76
N ALA A 256 -7.81 3.95 8.27
CA ALA A 256 -9.24 3.81 8.00
C ALA A 256 -9.56 3.97 6.50
N LEU A 257 -8.82 4.83 5.79
CA LEU A 257 -8.98 5.04 4.35
C LEU A 257 -8.39 3.89 3.50
N THR A 258 -7.35 3.21 3.98
CA THR A 258 -6.63 2.19 3.20
C THR A 258 -7.05 0.76 3.56
N GLU A 259 -7.18 0.47 4.84
CA GLU A 259 -7.48 -0.87 5.38
C GLU A 259 -8.93 -1.00 5.88
N GLY A 260 -9.74 0.05 5.68
CA GLY A 260 -11.15 0.10 6.06
C GLY A 260 -11.96 -1.11 5.58
N GLU A 261 -11.70 -1.57 4.35
CA GLU A 261 -12.37 -2.75 3.78
C GLU A 261 -12.10 -4.02 4.57
N PHE A 262 -10.86 -4.24 5.00
CA PHE A 262 -10.47 -5.42 5.76
C PHE A 262 -10.95 -5.36 7.21
N TYR A 263 -11.04 -4.16 7.80
CA TYR A 263 -11.74 -4.00 9.06
C TYR A 263 -13.22 -4.38 8.94
N LEU A 264 -13.89 -3.95 7.87
CA LEU A 264 -15.29 -4.31 7.64
C LEU A 264 -15.48 -5.84 7.52
N MET A 265 -14.62 -6.51 6.75
CA MET A 265 -14.65 -7.96 6.59
C MET A 265 -14.48 -8.73 7.91
N ASN A 266 -13.65 -8.23 8.81
CA ASN A 266 -13.29 -8.95 10.04
C ASN A 266 -14.18 -8.63 11.24
N PHE A 267 -14.56 -7.36 11.43
CA PHE A 267 -15.36 -6.94 12.59
C PHE A 267 -16.85 -7.17 12.40
N PHE A 268 -17.39 -7.02 11.19
CA PHE A 268 -18.83 -7.09 10.95
C PHE A 268 -19.30 -8.43 10.36
N SER A 269 -18.38 -9.39 10.13
CA SER A 269 -18.68 -10.73 9.60
C SER A 269 -19.58 -10.69 8.34
N LEU A 270 -19.37 -9.70 7.47
CA LEU A 270 -20.24 -9.43 6.31
C LEU A 270 -20.22 -10.54 5.26
N ILE A 271 -19.10 -11.26 5.17
CA ILE A 271 -18.86 -12.35 4.22
C ILE A 271 -18.13 -13.52 4.91
N SER A 272 -18.28 -14.73 4.37
CA SER A 272 -17.66 -15.93 4.95
C SER A 272 -16.12 -15.92 4.82
N LEU A 273 -15.42 -16.73 5.62
CA LEU A 273 -13.95 -16.83 5.54
C LEU A 273 -13.46 -17.27 4.15
N ALA A 274 -14.13 -18.24 3.52
CA ALA A 274 -13.80 -18.68 2.18
C ALA A 274 -13.93 -17.53 1.17
N GLN A 275 -15.02 -16.76 1.29
CA GLN A 275 -15.27 -15.59 0.46
C GLN A 275 -14.25 -14.46 0.67
N GLN A 276 -13.76 -14.25 1.90
CA GLN A 276 -12.66 -13.31 2.19
C GLN A 276 -11.36 -13.74 1.48
N GLY A 277 -11.07 -15.05 1.48
CA GLY A 277 -9.92 -15.62 0.79
C GLY A 277 -10.00 -15.41 -0.72
N GLU A 278 -11.14 -15.75 -1.33
CA GLU A 278 -11.40 -15.51 -2.75
C GLU A 278 -11.26 -14.02 -3.11
N TYR A 279 -11.93 -13.15 -2.34
CA TYR A 279 -11.83 -11.71 -2.54
C TYR A 279 -10.38 -11.23 -2.46
N GLN A 280 -9.61 -11.67 -1.47
CA GLN A 280 -8.24 -11.22 -1.30
C GLN A 280 -7.31 -11.66 -2.43
N VAL A 281 -7.47 -12.89 -2.93
CA VAL A 281 -6.71 -13.35 -4.11
C VAL A 281 -7.06 -12.50 -5.32
N VAL A 282 -8.36 -12.32 -5.58
CA VAL A 282 -8.85 -11.57 -6.75
C VAL A 282 -8.51 -10.08 -6.66
N ASN A 283 -8.60 -9.46 -5.48
CA ASN A 283 -8.22 -8.06 -5.24
C ASN A 283 -6.71 -7.86 -5.48
N ASN A 284 -5.89 -8.83 -5.07
CA ASN A 284 -4.46 -8.79 -5.36
C ASN A 284 -4.17 -8.93 -6.86
N LEU A 285 -4.86 -9.81 -7.57
CA LEU A 285 -4.72 -9.95 -9.02
C LEU A 285 -5.23 -8.71 -9.78
N GLY A 286 -6.45 -8.27 -9.49
CA GLY A 286 -7.11 -7.15 -10.17
C GLY A 286 -6.40 -5.81 -9.99
N SER A 287 -5.79 -5.57 -8.82
CA SER A 287 -5.05 -4.33 -8.55
C SER A 287 -3.63 -4.30 -9.14
N LEU A 288 -3.13 -5.37 -9.76
CA LEU A 288 -1.76 -5.40 -10.33
C LEU A 288 -1.53 -4.32 -11.38
N ALA A 289 -2.49 -4.14 -12.30
CA ALA A 289 -2.40 -3.12 -13.34
C ALA A 289 -2.25 -1.72 -12.74
N ALA A 290 -3.07 -1.41 -11.72
CA ALA A 290 -2.99 -0.15 -11.01
C ALA A 290 -1.66 0.02 -10.24
N ARG A 291 -1.20 -1.03 -9.56
CA ARG A 291 0.03 -1.02 -8.75
C ARG A 291 1.32 -0.92 -9.55
N LEU A 292 1.36 -1.52 -10.74
CA LEU A 292 2.57 -1.57 -11.58
C LEU A 292 2.62 -0.43 -12.58
N VAL A 293 1.49 -0.10 -13.21
CA VAL A 293 1.44 0.82 -14.35
C VAL A 293 0.83 2.15 -13.93
N PHE A 294 -0.42 2.16 -13.46
CA PHE A 294 -1.16 3.43 -13.26
C PHE A 294 -0.54 4.32 -12.20
N ARG A 295 -0.16 3.77 -11.04
CA ARG A 295 0.44 4.53 -9.94
C ARG A 295 1.75 5.23 -10.36
N SER A 296 2.56 4.58 -11.19
CA SER A 296 3.80 5.14 -11.72
C SER A 296 3.51 6.31 -12.66
N ILE A 297 2.52 6.15 -13.54
CA ILE A 297 2.07 7.19 -14.47
C ILE A 297 1.45 8.36 -13.72
N GLU A 298 0.59 8.10 -12.73
CA GLU A 298 -0.05 9.11 -11.88
C GLU A 298 0.97 9.99 -11.17
N THR A 299 1.99 9.37 -10.57
CA THR A 299 3.07 10.10 -9.88
C THR A 299 3.86 10.97 -10.85
N ALA A 300 4.11 10.50 -12.07
CA ALA A 300 4.77 11.30 -13.11
C ALA A 300 3.88 12.43 -13.62
N ALA A 301 2.58 12.16 -13.83
CA ALA A 301 1.60 13.14 -14.29
C ALA A 301 1.43 14.27 -13.28
N TYR A 302 1.27 13.94 -12.00
CA TYR A 302 1.21 14.94 -10.91
C TYR A 302 2.42 15.87 -10.93
N LYS A 303 3.64 15.33 -11.06
CA LYS A 303 4.87 16.15 -11.10
C LYS A 303 4.89 17.08 -12.31
N TYR A 304 4.48 16.59 -13.48
CA TYR A 304 4.37 17.41 -14.69
C TYR A 304 3.34 18.54 -14.50
N PHE A 305 2.13 18.23 -14.03
CA PHE A 305 1.09 19.23 -13.80
C PHE A 305 1.49 20.26 -12.75
N ALA A 306 2.12 19.85 -11.65
CA ALA A 306 2.57 20.74 -10.59
C ALA A 306 3.67 21.72 -11.06
N GLN A 307 4.41 21.36 -12.10
CA GLN A 307 5.38 22.25 -12.74
C GLN A 307 4.77 23.13 -13.82
N MET A 308 3.65 22.73 -14.42
CA MET A 308 3.05 23.42 -15.56
C MET A 308 1.85 24.32 -15.21
N VAL A 309 1.17 24.07 -14.10
CA VAL A 309 -0.03 24.81 -13.68
C VAL A 309 0.27 25.64 -12.44
N TYR A 310 -0.14 26.91 -12.42
CA TYR A 310 -0.06 27.72 -11.22
C TYR A 310 -1.25 27.50 -10.30
N ARG A 311 -0.98 27.23 -9.02
CA ARG A 311 -2.04 26.99 -8.03
C ARG A 311 -2.91 28.22 -7.84
N GLY A 312 -4.23 28.02 -7.87
CA GLY A 312 -5.23 29.03 -7.55
C GLY A 312 -5.36 30.18 -8.56
N LYS A 313 -4.66 30.13 -9.71
CA LYS A 313 -4.83 31.12 -10.77
C LYS A 313 -5.89 30.67 -11.79
N PRO A 314 -6.72 31.59 -12.30
CA PRO A 314 -7.65 31.27 -13.38
C PRO A 314 -6.89 31.10 -14.70
N ILE A 315 -7.35 30.17 -15.53
CA ILE A 315 -6.70 29.79 -16.79
C ILE A 315 -6.61 30.95 -17.79
N ASN A 316 -7.56 31.88 -17.75
CA ASN A 316 -7.58 33.02 -18.67
C ASN A 316 -6.44 34.02 -18.44
N GLU A 317 -5.77 33.96 -17.28
CA GLU A 317 -4.64 34.82 -16.92
C GLU A 317 -3.28 34.16 -17.17
N GLU A 318 -3.27 32.89 -17.59
CA GLU A 318 -2.06 32.12 -17.84
C GLU A 318 -1.69 32.09 -19.33
N ASP A 319 -0.44 31.70 -19.59
CA ASP A 319 0.08 31.51 -20.94
C ASP A 319 -0.71 30.42 -21.69
N GLN A 320 -1.38 30.84 -22.75
CA GLN A 320 -2.27 29.99 -23.54
C GLN A 320 -1.53 28.83 -24.21
N GLU A 321 -0.26 29.00 -24.60
CA GLU A 321 0.52 27.90 -25.21
C GLU A 321 0.78 26.80 -24.19
N ARG A 322 1.14 27.20 -22.95
CA ARG A 322 1.38 26.28 -21.84
C ARG A 322 0.10 25.55 -21.44
N ILE A 323 -1.02 26.26 -21.35
CA ILE A 323 -2.33 25.67 -21.07
C ILE A 323 -2.71 24.66 -22.15
N ALA A 324 -2.50 25.00 -23.43
CA ALA A 324 -2.76 24.09 -24.54
C ALA A 324 -1.91 22.82 -24.44
N GLU A 325 -0.65 22.92 -24.01
CA GLU A 325 0.20 21.76 -23.75
C GLU A 325 -0.35 20.90 -22.61
N VAL A 326 -0.70 21.51 -21.46
CA VAL A 326 -1.29 20.82 -20.31
C VAL A 326 -2.59 20.11 -20.69
N VAL A 327 -3.48 20.77 -21.43
CA VAL A 327 -4.75 20.18 -21.90
C VAL A 327 -4.48 19.02 -22.84
N ARG A 328 -3.56 19.17 -23.81
CA ARG A 328 -3.18 18.08 -24.73
C ARG A 328 -2.63 16.88 -23.97
N PHE A 329 -1.75 17.11 -23.00
CA PHE A 329 -1.17 16.04 -22.18
C PHE A 329 -2.22 15.34 -21.33
N LEU A 330 -3.07 16.09 -20.62
CA LEU A 330 -4.17 15.56 -19.80
C LEU A 330 -5.14 14.72 -20.65
N THR A 331 -5.58 15.27 -21.78
CA THR A 331 -6.49 14.63 -22.75
C THR A 331 -5.89 13.33 -23.30
N SER A 332 -4.62 13.37 -23.69
CA SER A 332 -3.89 12.21 -24.22
C SER A 332 -3.74 11.10 -23.17
N LEU A 333 -3.40 11.46 -21.93
CA LEU A 333 -3.26 10.51 -20.83
C LEU A 333 -4.59 9.85 -20.47
N ILE A 334 -5.66 10.63 -20.29
CA ILE A 334 -7.01 10.11 -19.99
C ILE A 334 -7.43 9.13 -21.08
N ARG A 335 -7.32 9.53 -22.35
CA ARG A 335 -7.71 8.68 -23.49
C ARG A 335 -6.89 7.40 -23.55
N THR A 336 -5.57 7.49 -23.39
CA THR A 336 -4.67 6.33 -23.45
C THR A 336 -5.01 5.32 -22.34
N LEU A 337 -5.16 5.80 -21.10
CA LEU A 337 -5.44 4.93 -19.96
C LEU A 337 -6.86 4.36 -19.97
N LEU A 338 -7.84 5.10 -20.49
CA LEU A 338 -9.19 4.57 -20.75
C LEU A 338 -9.15 3.44 -21.79
N LEU A 339 -8.42 3.60 -22.88
CA LEU A 339 -8.28 2.55 -23.90
C LEU A 339 -7.60 1.30 -23.34
N ILE A 340 -6.54 1.46 -22.54
CA ILE A 340 -5.88 0.36 -21.83
C ILE A 340 -6.86 -0.33 -20.87
N SER A 341 -7.68 0.44 -20.15
CA SER A 341 -8.64 -0.11 -19.20
C SER A 341 -9.78 -0.86 -19.88
N ILE A 342 -10.24 -0.39 -21.04
CA ILE A 342 -11.24 -1.10 -21.85
C ILE A 342 -10.67 -2.36 -22.48
N PHE A 343 -9.40 -2.33 -22.90
CA PHE A 343 -8.69 -3.54 -23.32
C PHE A 343 -8.66 -4.56 -22.18
N ILE A 344 -8.27 -4.15 -20.96
CA ILE A 344 -8.27 -5.01 -19.77
C ILE A 344 -9.68 -5.51 -19.45
N LEU A 345 -10.70 -4.66 -19.54
CA LEU A 345 -12.09 -5.09 -19.35
C LEU A 345 -12.49 -6.14 -20.38
N THR A 346 -12.23 -5.90 -21.66
CA THR A 346 -12.66 -6.77 -22.75
C THR A 346 -12.04 -8.16 -22.64
N PHE A 347 -10.71 -8.23 -22.55
CA PHE A 347 -10.00 -9.51 -22.51
C PHE A 347 -9.95 -10.12 -21.12
N GLY A 348 -9.83 -9.30 -20.09
CA GLY A 348 -9.84 -9.75 -18.69
C GLY A 348 -11.21 -10.27 -18.27
N TRP A 349 -12.32 -9.70 -18.76
CA TRP A 349 -13.65 -10.24 -18.49
C TRP A 349 -13.81 -11.65 -19.05
N SER A 350 -13.48 -11.83 -20.33
CA SER A 350 -13.56 -13.11 -21.00
C SER A 350 -12.60 -14.08 -20.31
N TYR A 351 -11.28 -13.86 -20.31
CA TYR A 351 -10.32 -14.83 -19.77
C TYR A 351 -10.19 -14.89 -18.25
N SER A 352 -11.15 -14.36 -17.49
CA SER A 352 -11.12 -14.38 -16.03
C SER A 352 -11.09 -15.81 -15.47
N SER A 353 -11.91 -16.72 -16.01
CA SER A 353 -11.97 -18.10 -15.49
C SER A 353 -10.65 -18.82 -15.74
N LEU A 354 -10.15 -18.74 -16.98
CA LEU A 354 -8.86 -19.30 -17.37
C LEU A 354 -7.69 -18.76 -16.54
N LEU A 355 -7.65 -17.44 -16.32
CA LEU A 355 -6.61 -16.81 -15.51
C LEU A 355 -6.61 -17.33 -14.07
N LEU A 356 -7.79 -17.45 -13.46
CA LEU A 356 -7.92 -17.95 -12.09
C LEU A 356 -7.60 -19.43 -12.00
N GLU A 357 -7.97 -20.24 -12.99
CA GLU A 357 -7.59 -21.66 -13.04
C GLU A 357 -6.07 -21.82 -13.19
N LEU A 358 -5.42 -21.00 -14.02
CA LEU A 358 -3.96 -20.97 -14.16
C LEU A 358 -3.24 -20.44 -12.91
N TYR A 359 -3.90 -19.61 -12.10
CA TYR A 359 -3.28 -19.03 -10.90
C TYR A 359 -3.51 -19.89 -9.65
N GLY A 360 -4.77 -20.09 -9.28
CA GLY A 360 -5.21 -20.76 -8.05
C GLY A 360 -5.91 -22.10 -8.26
N GLY A 361 -6.13 -22.53 -9.51
CA GLY A 361 -6.84 -23.77 -9.83
C GLY A 361 -8.37 -23.66 -9.70
N ARG A 362 -9.05 -24.80 -9.86
CA ARG A 362 -10.52 -24.89 -9.90
C ARG A 362 -11.23 -24.35 -8.66
N GLN A 363 -10.59 -24.44 -7.49
CA GLN A 363 -11.14 -23.90 -6.25
C GLN A 363 -11.43 -22.39 -6.32
N LEU A 364 -10.71 -21.66 -7.19
CA LEU A 364 -10.84 -20.23 -7.39
C LEU A 364 -11.70 -19.89 -8.62
N SER A 365 -11.61 -20.66 -9.72
CA SER A 365 -12.36 -20.40 -10.96
C SER A 365 -13.82 -20.87 -10.91
N GLU A 366 -14.11 -22.03 -10.32
CA GLU A 366 -15.46 -22.59 -10.20
C GLU A 366 -16.27 -21.94 -9.05
N GLY A 367 -15.60 -21.21 -8.15
CA GLY A 367 -16.22 -20.47 -7.05
C GLY A 367 -16.73 -19.07 -7.45
N GLY A 368 -16.83 -18.17 -6.47
CA GLY A 368 -17.20 -16.77 -6.70
C GLY A 368 -16.09 -15.92 -7.35
N GLY A 369 -14.89 -16.48 -7.48
CA GLY A 369 -13.69 -15.78 -7.96
C GLY A 369 -13.83 -15.23 -9.37
N THR A 370 -14.42 -15.97 -10.32
CA THR A 370 -14.56 -15.53 -11.72
C THR A 370 -15.41 -14.27 -11.84
N LEU A 371 -16.55 -14.22 -11.14
CA LEU A 371 -17.40 -13.03 -11.12
C LEU A 371 -16.70 -11.84 -10.46
N LEU A 372 -15.95 -12.08 -9.37
CA LEU A 372 -15.17 -11.04 -8.71
C LEU A 372 -14.07 -10.50 -9.63
N MET A 373 -13.39 -11.36 -10.38
CA MET A 373 -12.31 -10.94 -11.27
C MET A 373 -12.86 -10.12 -12.44
N ARG A 374 -13.99 -10.54 -13.01
CA ARG A 374 -14.75 -9.77 -14.00
C ARG A 374 -15.13 -8.37 -13.49
N ALA A 375 -15.62 -8.29 -12.25
CA ALA A 375 -15.93 -7.00 -11.62
C ALA A 375 -14.69 -6.15 -11.35
N GLN A 376 -13.56 -6.76 -10.97
CA GLN A 376 -12.29 -6.04 -10.81
C GLN A 376 -11.79 -5.49 -12.15
N CYS A 377 -11.92 -6.23 -13.25
CA CYS A 377 -11.61 -5.73 -14.60
C CYS A 377 -12.43 -4.49 -14.97
N PHE A 378 -13.70 -4.44 -14.54
CA PHE A 378 -14.53 -3.23 -14.69
C PHE A 378 -14.04 -2.08 -13.80
N TYR A 379 -13.69 -2.37 -12.54
CA TYR A 379 -13.18 -1.38 -11.59
C TYR A 379 -11.87 -0.70 -12.05
N VAL A 380 -11.03 -1.37 -12.87
CA VAL A 380 -9.82 -0.79 -13.48
C VAL A 380 -10.10 0.53 -14.23
N ILE A 381 -11.27 0.67 -14.87
CA ILE A 381 -11.67 1.91 -15.55
C ILE A 381 -11.76 3.08 -14.57
N PHE A 382 -12.36 2.85 -13.40
CA PHE A 382 -12.46 3.85 -12.34
C PHE A 382 -11.09 4.23 -11.81
N LEU A 383 -10.21 3.25 -11.57
CA LEU A 383 -8.84 3.50 -11.13
C LEU A 383 -8.06 4.38 -12.12
N ALA A 384 -8.16 4.10 -13.42
CA ALA A 384 -7.49 4.88 -14.46
C ALA A 384 -7.99 6.33 -14.52
N MET A 385 -9.32 6.53 -14.52
CA MET A 385 -9.90 7.88 -14.55
C MET A 385 -9.59 8.66 -13.28
N ASN A 386 -9.74 8.03 -12.11
CA ASN A 386 -9.50 8.67 -10.82
C ASN A 386 -8.04 9.14 -10.73
N GLY A 387 -7.06 8.27 -10.96
CA GLY A 387 -5.65 8.62 -10.81
C GLY A 387 -5.23 9.87 -11.60
N ILE A 388 -5.60 9.97 -12.88
CA ILE A 388 -5.19 11.10 -13.72
C ILE A 388 -5.97 12.39 -13.41
N THR A 389 -7.29 12.29 -13.24
CA THR A 389 -8.10 13.48 -12.93
C THR A 389 -7.74 14.05 -11.56
N GLU A 390 -7.52 13.20 -10.56
CA GLU A 390 -7.11 13.58 -9.22
C GLU A 390 -5.67 14.13 -9.20
N ALA A 391 -4.73 13.54 -9.96
CA ALA A 391 -3.37 14.07 -10.09
C ALA A 391 -3.33 15.51 -10.64
N TYR A 392 -4.12 15.81 -11.68
CA TYR A 392 -4.25 17.18 -12.18
C TYR A 392 -4.88 18.10 -11.12
N THR A 393 -5.98 17.65 -10.51
CA THR A 393 -6.75 18.42 -9.54
C THR A 393 -5.91 18.81 -8.32
N PHE A 394 -5.13 17.87 -7.77
CA PHE A 394 -4.19 18.14 -6.68
C PHE A 394 -3.04 19.06 -7.06
N ALA A 395 -2.60 19.04 -8.32
CA ALA A 395 -1.56 19.94 -8.79
C ALA A 395 -2.06 21.38 -8.90
N ALA A 396 -3.31 21.58 -9.34
CA ALA A 396 -3.91 22.87 -9.64
C ALA A 396 -4.59 23.58 -8.45
N MET A 397 -5.10 22.83 -7.47
CA MET A 397 -5.82 23.40 -6.33
C MET A 397 -4.96 24.30 -5.44
N ASP A 398 -5.56 25.39 -4.95
CA ASP A 398 -5.01 26.18 -3.84
C ASP A 398 -5.20 25.48 -2.48
N ASP A 399 -4.61 26.02 -1.41
CA ASP A 399 -4.66 25.41 -0.07
C ASP A 399 -6.08 25.35 0.51
N ILE A 400 -6.97 26.29 0.17
CA ILE A 400 -8.36 26.33 0.66
C ILE A 400 -9.18 25.25 -0.05
N GLN A 401 -9.03 25.13 -1.37
CA GLN A 401 -9.67 24.12 -2.20
C GLN A 401 -9.18 22.72 -1.82
N LEU A 402 -7.88 22.57 -1.57
CA LEU A 402 -7.28 21.32 -1.10
C LEU A 402 -7.82 20.91 0.26
N SER A 403 -7.89 21.85 1.21
CA SER A 403 -8.51 21.60 2.52
C SER A 403 -9.96 21.17 2.39
N ARG A 404 -10.74 21.84 1.52
CA ARG A 404 -12.14 21.46 1.24
C ARG A 404 -12.24 20.07 0.63
N TYR A 405 -11.37 19.73 -0.31
CA TYR A 405 -11.33 18.40 -0.91
C TYR A 405 -11.02 17.32 0.13
N ASN A 406 -10.10 17.58 1.07
CA ASN A 406 -9.82 16.65 2.17
C ASN A 406 -11.05 16.40 3.06
N HIS A 407 -11.92 17.40 3.26
CA HIS A 407 -13.20 17.20 3.96
C HIS A 407 -14.16 16.32 3.14
N PHE A 408 -14.23 16.54 1.82
CA PHE A 408 -15.01 15.67 0.93
C PHE A 408 -14.48 14.23 0.89
N LEU A 409 -13.17 14.02 0.97
CA LEU A 409 -12.59 12.67 1.06
C LEU A 409 -13.11 11.91 2.29
N VAL A 410 -13.25 12.58 3.44
CA VAL A 410 -13.85 11.97 4.64
C VAL A 410 -15.32 11.60 4.39
N LEU A 411 -16.08 12.47 3.73
CA LEU A 411 -17.48 12.19 3.36
C LEU A 411 -17.60 11.02 2.39
N PHE A 412 -16.74 10.96 1.36
CA PHE A 412 -16.71 9.87 0.39
C PHE A 412 -16.36 8.54 1.07
N SER A 413 -15.49 8.57 2.07
CA SER A 413 -15.17 7.38 2.87
C SER A 413 -16.31 6.94 3.78
N ALA A 414 -17.06 7.86 4.37
CA ALA A 414 -18.29 7.51 5.09
C ALA A 414 -19.33 6.88 4.14
N ALA A 415 -19.50 7.44 2.94
CA ALA A 415 -20.37 6.87 1.90
C ALA A 415 -19.90 5.49 1.43
N TYR A 416 -18.59 5.30 1.26
CA TYR A 416 -17.97 4.01 0.97
C TYR A 416 -18.29 2.97 2.04
N ILE A 417 -18.09 3.29 3.32
CA ILE A 417 -18.39 2.36 4.42
C ILE A 417 -19.88 1.97 4.41
N GLY A 418 -20.78 2.95 4.29
CA GLY A 418 -22.22 2.69 4.24
C GLY A 418 -22.62 1.81 3.05
N THR A 419 -22.12 2.13 1.85
CA THR A 419 -22.40 1.33 0.63
C THR A 419 -21.75 -0.05 0.67
N ALA A 420 -20.55 -0.19 1.25
CA ALA A 420 -19.88 -1.48 1.42
C ALA A 420 -20.71 -2.40 2.33
N VAL A 421 -21.21 -1.90 3.47
CA VAL A 421 -22.07 -2.70 4.36
C VAL A 421 -23.36 -3.12 3.66
N ILE A 422 -24.05 -2.19 2.98
CA ILE A 422 -25.32 -2.49 2.30
C ILE A 422 -25.10 -3.47 1.13
N PHE A 423 -24.14 -3.20 0.26
CA PHE A 423 -23.93 -4.01 -0.94
C PHE A 423 -23.35 -5.38 -0.63
N THR A 424 -22.55 -5.53 0.44
CA THR A 424 -22.03 -6.85 0.81
C THR A 424 -23.11 -7.76 1.38
N GLN A 425 -24.13 -7.20 2.03
CA GLN A 425 -25.30 -7.96 2.45
C GLN A 425 -26.15 -8.44 1.27
N ILE A 426 -26.19 -7.68 0.17
CA ILE A 426 -27.01 -8.00 -1.01
C ILE A 426 -26.26 -8.89 -2.01
N PHE A 427 -25.00 -8.56 -2.30
CA PHE A 427 -24.19 -9.15 -3.38
C PHE A 427 -22.99 -9.96 -2.88
N GLY A 428 -22.84 -10.15 -1.56
CA GLY A 428 -21.68 -10.82 -0.98
C GLY A 428 -20.37 -10.06 -1.27
N PRO A 429 -19.26 -10.76 -1.58
CA PRO A 429 -17.96 -10.10 -1.79
C PRO A 429 -17.93 -9.12 -2.97
N LEU A 430 -18.82 -9.28 -3.95
CA LEU A 430 -18.97 -8.34 -5.07
C LEU A 430 -19.36 -6.94 -4.57
N GLY A 431 -20.05 -6.87 -3.44
CA GLY A 431 -20.46 -5.62 -2.82
C GLY A 431 -19.29 -4.69 -2.47
N PHE A 432 -18.13 -5.24 -2.08
CA PHE A 432 -16.92 -4.44 -1.83
C PHE A 432 -16.39 -3.80 -3.12
N VAL A 433 -16.38 -4.54 -4.23
CA VAL A 433 -15.94 -4.00 -5.54
C VAL A 433 -16.89 -2.88 -5.99
N LEU A 434 -18.20 -3.09 -5.87
CA LEU A 434 -19.20 -2.08 -6.24
C LEU A 434 -19.13 -0.83 -5.35
N ALA A 435 -18.92 -0.99 -4.03
CA ALA A 435 -18.71 0.13 -3.12
C ALA A 435 -17.44 0.91 -3.47
N ASN A 436 -16.36 0.22 -3.85
CA ASN A 436 -15.14 0.84 -4.35
C ASN A 436 -15.38 1.61 -5.66
N CYS A 437 -16.20 1.09 -6.59
CA CYS A 437 -16.64 1.82 -7.78
C CYS A 437 -17.39 3.11 -7.41
N ILE A 438 -18.28 3.09 -6.41
CA ILE A 438 -18.97 4.31 -5.92
C ILE A 438 -17.96 5.31 -5.35
N ASN A 439 -17.05 4.87 -4.49
CA ASN A 439 -16.03 5.72 -3.89
C ASN A 439 -15.18 6.42 -4.96
N MET A 440 -14.68 5.65 -5.93
CA MET A 440 -13.92 6.22 -7.05
C MET A 440 -14.79 7.10 -7.96
N GLY A 441 -16.06 6.74 -8.18
CA GLY A 441 -17.01 7.54 -8.94
C GLY A 441 -17.26 8.92 -8.32
N LEU A 442 -17.42 9.00 -6.99
CA LEU A 442 -17.57 10.27 -6.26
C LEU A 442 -16.33 11.15 -6.43
N ARG A 443 -15.13 10.56 -6.29
CA ARG A 443 -13.85 11.27 -6.48
C ARG A 443 -13.69 11.78 -7.91
N ILE A 444 -13.94 10.93 -8.91
CA ILE A 444 -13.90 11.32 -10.33
C ILE A 444 -14.88 12.45 -10.60
N THR A 445 -16.09 12.36 -10.06
CA THR A 445 -17.12 13.40 -10.24
C THR A 445 -16.65 14.75 -9.68
N TYR A 446 -16.05 14.75 -8.48
CA TYR A 446 -15.50 15.98 -7.90
C TYR A 446 -14.33 16.54 -8.71
N SER A 447 -13.37 15.70 -9.11
CA SER A 447 -12.22 16.10 -9.92
C SER A 447 -12.66 16.64 -11.29
N CYS A 448 -13.59 15.96 -11.96
CA CYS A 448 -14.17 16.43 -13.22
C CYS A 448 -14.94 17.73 -13.07
N TRP A 449 -15.71 17.90 -11.98
CA TRP A 449 -16.38 19.17 -11.67
C TRP A 449 -15.36 20.31 -11.50
N PHE A 450 -14.27 20.07 -10.76
CA PHE A 450 -13.21 21.05 -10.57
C PHE A 450 -12.54 21.42 -11.90
N ILE A 451 -12.13 20.42 -12.70
CA ILE A 451 -11.54 20.64 -14.02
C ILE A 451 -12.51 21.43 -14.91
N HIS A 452 -13.78 21.03 -14.97
CA HIS A 452 -14.77 21.74 -15.77
C HIS A 452 -14.88 23.20 -15.34
N LYS A 453 -15.00 23.47 -14.03
CA LYS A 453 -15.07 24.83 -13.48
C LYS A 453 -13.82 25.65 -13.79
N GLN A 454 -12.64 25.06 -13.72
CA GLN A 454 -11.37 25.73 -13.98
C GLN A 454 -11.23 26.18 -15.44
N TYR A 455 -11.80 25.42 -16.38
CA TYR A 455 -11.79 25.72 -17.82
C TYR A 455 -13.08 26.41 -18.31
N GLN A 456 -14.03 26.73 -17.43
CA GLN A 456 -15.26 27.44 -17.80
C GLN A 456 -14.93 28.82 -18.36
N GLY A 457 -15.38 29.10 -19.58
CA GLY A 457 -15.09 30.34 -20.29
C GLY A 457 -13.77 30.34 -21.08
N SER A 458 -13.06 29.21 -21.14
CA SER A 458 -11.92 29.00 -22.06
C SER A 458 -12.37 28.25 -23.32
N GLU A 459 -11.54 28.27 -24.37
CA GLU A 459 -11.78 27.48 -25.59
C GLU A 459 -11.51 25.97 -25.39
N TYR A 460 -10.89 25.59 -24.27
CA TYR A 460 -10.42 24.23 -24.03
C TYR A 460 -11.48 23.37 -23.31
N GLN A 461 -11.65 22.13 -23.78
CA GLN A 461 -12.53 21.13 -23.17
C GLN A 461 -11.76 19.82 -22.88
N PRO A 462 -10.91 19.76 -21.85
CA PRO A 462 -10.07 18.59 -21.56
C PRO A 462 -10.87 17.30 -21.32
N LEU A 463 -12.07 17.41 -20.76
CA LEU A 463 -12.94 16.27 -20.44
C LEU A 463 -13.67 15.68 -21.66
N SER A 464 -13.61 16.33 -22.83
CA SER A 464 -14.18 15.78 -24.07
C SER A 464 -13.56 14.43 -24.46
N SER A 465 -12.32 14.17 -24.03
CA SER A 465 -11.60 12.91 -24.25
C SER A 465 -12.16 11.70 -23.52
N VAL A 466 -13.00 11.92 -22.50
CA VAL A 466 -13.71 10.84 -21.80
C VAL A 466 -14.71 10.14 -22.74
N TYR A 467 -15.25 10.87 -23.72
CA TYR A 467 -16.12 10.29 -24.73
C TYR A 467 -15.32 9.52 -25.77
N ILE A 468 -15.40 8.20 -25.68
CA ILE A 468 -14.75 7.31 -26.64
C ILE A 468 -15.56 7.26 -27.92
N THR A 469 -14.85 7.30 -29.05
CA THR A 469 -15.47 7.27 -30.39
C THR A 469 -16.34 6.01 -30.54
N PRO A 470 -17.59 6.12 -31.04
CA PRO A 470 -18.50 4.97 -31.15
C PRO A 470 -17.93 3.76 -31.89
N ARG A 471 -17.05 3.98 -32.88
CA ARG A 471 -16.34 2.91 -33.60
C ARG A 471 -15.47 2.05 -32.69
N ILE A 472 -14.77 2.67 -31.74
CA ILE A 472 -13.91 1.97 -30.78
C ILE A 472 -14.78 1.17 -29.81
N ILE A 473 -15.88 1.75 -29.35
CA ILE A 473 -16.84 1.05 -28.48
C ILE A 473 -17.39 -0.18 -29.22
N MET A 474 -17.86 -0.02 -30.46
CA MET A 474 -18.35 -1.15 -31.28
C MET A 474 -17.29 -2.24 -31.46
N LEU A 475 -16.02 -1.86 -31.73
CA LEU A 475 -14.92 -2.81 -31.86
C LEU A 475 -14.70 -3.62 -30.57
N PHE A 476 -14.64 -2.97 -29.42
CA PHE A 476 -14.45 -3.65 -28.14
C PHE A 476 -15.68 -4.45 -27.71
N SER A 477 -16.90 -3.99 -28.02
CA SER A 477 -18.12 -4.76 -27.80
C SER A 477 -18.14 -6.02 -28.65
N PHE A 478 -17.76 -5.94 -29.94
CA PHE A 478 -17.65 -7.11 -30.80
C PHE A 478 -16.56 -8.08 -30.31
N ALA A 479 -15.40 -7.55 -29.92
CA ALA A 479 -14.33 -8.36 -29.33
C ALA A 479 -14.76 -9.04 -28.02
N LEU A 480 -15.50 -8.34 -27.15
CA LEU A 480 -16.04 -8.90 -25.91
C LEU A 480 -16.99 -10.06 -26.20
N VAL A 481 -17.94 -9.87 -27.12
CA VAL A 481 -18.88 -10.92 -27.52
C VAL A 481 -18.13 -12.13 -28.09
N PHE A 482 -17.22 -11.92 -29.03
CA PHE A 482 -16.47 -12.99 -29.66
C PHE A 482 -15.61 -13.77 -28.67
N THR A 483 -14.88 -13.07 -27.80
CA THR A 483 -14.02 -13.70 -26.78
C THR A 483 -14.83 -14.40 -25.69
N THR A 484 -16.03 -13.90 -25.34
CA THR A 484 -16.93 -14.56 -24.39
C THR A 484 -17.55 -15.84 -24.97
N ILE A 485 -17.78 -15.89 -26.29
CA ILE A 485 -18.27 -17.11 -26.98
C ILE A 485 -17.13 -18.15 -27.12
N SER A 486 -15.88 -17.69 -27.22
CA SER A 486 -14.72 -18.55 -27.41
C SER A 486 -14.21 -19.21 -26.12
N GLU A 487 -14.49 -18.62 -24.95
CA GLU A 487 -14.26 -19.24 -23.64
C GLU A 487 -15.39 -20.22 -23.33
#